data_AF-A0A3C0IX86-F1
#
_entry.id   AF-A0A3C0IX86-F1
#
_cell.length_a   1.000
_cell.length_b   1.000
_cell.length_c   1.000
_cell.angle_alpha   90.00
_cell.angle_beta   90.00
_cell.angle_gamma   90.00
#
_symmetry.space_group_name_H-M   'P 1'
#
loop_
_entity.id
_entity.type
_entity.pdbx_description
1 polymer ?
#
loop_
_entity_poly.entity_id
_entity_poly.type
_entity_poly.pdbx_seq_one_letter_code
_entity_poly.pdbx_strand_id
1 'polypeptide(L)'
;MKATERYRIDHTLVSPALARLALRLALIMLTVCVLAFADLAAGEAMNAGPSVDSSVSFTFLDVGQGDAILVSTSDGHHMLVDGGTRAAGPRVVARLLELGVEHLDVLVSTHPHEDHIGGLTDVLNAVTVGRVID
;
A
#
# COMPACT_ATOMS: atom_id res chain seq x y z
N MET A 1 30.54 42.27 76.46
CA MET A 1 31.05 41.34 75.44
C MET A 1 29.91 40.38 75.09
N LYS A 2 29.29 40.52 73.92
CA LYS A 2 28.16 39.68 73.47
C LYS A 2 28.72 38.47 72.73
N ALA A 3 28.51 37.27 73.27
CA ALA A 3 28.85 36.01 72.61
C ALA A 3 27.78 35.68 71.56
N THR A 4 28.25 35.29 70.38
CA THR A 4 27.50 35.03 69.16
C THR A 4 26.72 33.72 69.23
N GLU A 5 25.40 33.82 69.06
CA GLU A 5 24.50 32.68 68.91
C GLU A 5 24.67 32.13 67.49
N ARG A 6 25.32 30.96 67.36
CA ARG A 6 25.50 30.29 66.09
C ARG A 6 24.17 29.65 65.68
N TYR A 7 23.52 30.23 64.67
CA TYR A 7 22.40 29.63 63.95
C TYR A 7 22.85 28.31 63.31
N ARG A 8 22.50 27.20 63.96
CA ARG A 8 22.76 25.84 63.46
C ARG A 8 21.62 25.47 62.52
N ILE A 9 21.89 25.47 61.22
CA ILE A 9 20.93 24.98 60.22
C ILE A 9 20.97 23.45 60.29
N ASP A 10 19.94 22.85 60.87
CA ASP A 10 19.76 21.39 60.83
C ASP A 10 19.35 20.97 59.42
N HIS A 11 20.32 20.50 58.65
CA HIS A 11 20.16 19.91 57.33
C HIS A 11 19.86 18.40 57.40
N THR A 12 18.90 17.96 58.21
CA THR A 12 18.35 16.58 58.18
C THR A 12 17.00 16.66 58.93
N LEU A 13 15.85 16.13 58.51
CA LEU A 13 15.52 14.81 58.00
C LEU A 13 14.17 14.95 57.30
N VAL A 14 14.10 14.62 56.02
CA VAL A 14 12.80 14.31 55.40
C VAL A 14 12.21 13.17 56.24
N SER A 15 11.06 13.39 56.88
CA SER A 15 10.50 12.39 57.81
C SER A 15 10.33 11.05 57.08
N PRO A 16 10.44 9.90 57.77
CA PRO A 16 10.30 8.58 57.14
C PRO A 16 8.94 8.42 56.43
N ALA A 17 7.93 9.19 56.82
CA ALA A 17 6.63 9.29 56.13
C ALA A 17 6.73 9.98 54.76
N LEU A 18 7.47 11.09 54.66
CA LEU A 18 7.70 11.81 53.40
C LEU A 18 8.55 10.98 52.43
N ALA A 19 9.55 10.24 52.92
CA ALA A 19 10.35 9.33 52.08
C ALA A 19 9.51 8.17 51.51
N ARG A 20 8.60 7.59 52.30
CA ARG A 20 7.66 6.54 51.84
C ARG A 20 6.64 7.08 50.84
N LEU A 21 6.17 8.31 51.03
CA LEU A 21 5.26 8.96 50.10
C LEU A 21 5.96 9.26 48.76
N ALA A 22 7.18 9.80 48.79
CA ALA A 22 7.98 10.05 47.59
C ALA A 22 8.26 8.76 46.80
N LEU A 23 8.59 7.65 47.49
CA LEU A 23 8.80 6.36 46.85
C LEU A 23 7.52 5.82 46.19
N ARG A 24 6.36 5.95 46.84
CA ARG A 24 5.06 5.55 46.26
C ARG A 24 4.72 6.38 45.02
N LEU A 25 4.94 7.69 45.05
CA LEU A 25 4.71 8.57 43.91
C LEU A 25 5.67 8.25 42.74
N ALA A 26 6.94 7.95 43.04
CA ALA A 26 7.91 7.54 42.03
C ALA A 26 7.54 6.19 41.38
N LEU A 27 7.05 5.22 42.16
CA LEU A 27 6.56 3.94 41.64
C LEU A 27 5.31 4.13 40.76
N ILE A 28 4.34 4.95 41.20
CA ILE A 28 3.14 5.25 40.40
C ILE A 28 3.53 5.94 39.08
N MET A 29 4.41 6.93 39.12
CA MET A 29 4.91 7.60 37.92
C MET A 29 5.61 6.62 36.98
N LEU A 30 6.46 5.73 37.50
CA LEU A 30 7.12 4.70 36.70
C LEU A 30 6.12 3.75 36.05
N THR A 31 5.10 3.30 36.78
CA THR A 31 4.05 2.43 36.23
C THR A 31 3.26 3.14 35.13
N VAL A 32 2.87 4.40 35.33
CA VAL A 32 2.17 5.21 34.31
C VAL A 32 3.05 5.39 33.06
N CYS A 33 4.34 5.66 33.24
CA CYS A 33 5.28 5.75 32.12
C CYS A 33 5.39 4.43 31.35
N VAL A 34 5.53 3.29 32.03
CA VAL A 34 5.63 1.97 31.37
C VAL A 34 4.36 1.66 30.56
N LEU A 35 3.17 1.94 31.11
CA LEU A 35 1.90 1.74 30.42
C LEU A 35 1.78 2.62 29.17
N ALA A 36 2.09 3.91 29.29
CA ALA A 36 2.04 4.85 28.15
C ALA A 36 3.02 4.47 27.02
N PHE A 37 4.22 3.98 27.37
CA PHE A 37 5.19 3.50 26.38
C PHE A 37 4.73 2.20 25.69
N ALA A 38 4.09 1.29 26.42
CA ALA A 38 3.56 0.04 25.85
C ALA A 38 2.44 0.30 24.82
N ASP A 39 1.53 1.23 25.12
CA ASP A 39 0.45 1.63 24.19
C ASP A 39 1.01 2.27 22.91
N LEU A 40 2.02 3.14 23.03
CA LEU A 40 2.64 3.79 21.87
C LEU A 40 3.38 2.77 20.99
N ALA A 41 4.10 1.82 21.60
CA ALA A 41 4.81 0.77 20.87
C ALA A 41 3.84 -0.20 20.17
N ALA A 42 2.68 -0.49 20.78
CA ALA A 42 1.65 -1.33 20.17
C ALA A 42 0.95 -0.65 18.97
N GLY A 43 0.84 0.69 19.00
CA GLY A 43 0.22 1.48 17.92
C GLY A 43 0.98 1.42 16.59
N GLU A 44 2.31 1.33 16.62
CA GLU A 44 3.12 1.21 15.38
C GLU A 44 3.06 -0.19 14.76
N ALA A 45 2.97 -1.23 15.59
CA ALA A 45 2.91 -2.61 15.11
C ALA A 45 1.61 -2.95 14.36
N MET A 46 0.52 -2.21 14.60
CA MET A 46 -0.79 -2.46 13.99
C MET A 46 -1.00 -1.72 12.66
N ASN A 47 -0.15 -0.74 12.30
CA ASN A 47 -0.24 -0.01 11.03
C ASN A 47 0.54 -0.65 9.88
N ALA A 48 1.35 -1.68 10.17
CA ALA A 48 1.95 -2.53 9.15
C ALA A 48 0.98 -3.67 8.79
N GLY A 49 -0.17 -3.33 8.22
CA GLY A 49 -1.00 -4.31 7.52
C GLY A 49 -0.19 -4.97 6.39
N PRO A 50 -0.57 -6.16 5.89
CA PRO A 50 0.08 -6.75 4.74
C PRO A 50 0.06 -5.75 3.60
N SER A 51 1.24 -5.30 3.17
CA SER A 51 1.40 -4.51 1.95
C SER A 51 1.08 -5.44 0.79
N VAL A 52 -0.20 -5.53 0.44
CA VAL A 52 -0.59 -6.02 -0.88
C VAL A 52 0.05 -5.03 -1.83
N ASP A 53 1.12 -5.45 -2.51
CA ASP A 53 1.64 -4.72 -3.65
C ASP A 53 0.47 -4.66 -4.65
N SER A 54 -0.23 -3.54 -4.67
CA SER A 54 -1.41 -3.30 -5.51
C SER A 54 -1.00 -2.42 -6.67
N SER A 55 0.10 -2.76 -7.32
CA SER A 55 0.59 -2.03 -8.48
C SER A 55 -0.25 -2.37 -9.70
N VAL A 56 -0.55 -1.33 -10.48
CA VAL A 56 -1.22 -1.44 -11.77
C VAL A 56 -0.26 -0.95 -12.84
N SER A 57 -0.12 -1.71 -13.91
CA SER A 57 0.72 -1.40 -15.05
C SER A 57 -0.13 -1.17 -16.29
N PHE A 58 0.33 -0.24 -17.13
CA PHE A 58 -0.28 0.08 -18.41
C PHE A 58 0.77 -0.15 -19.50
N THR A 59 0.47 -1.05 -20.42
CA THR A 59 1.33 -1.37 -21.56
C THR A 59 0.63 -0.95 -22.84
N PHE A 60 1.14 0.11 -23.46
CA PHE A 60 0.68 0.58 -24.77
C PHE A 60 1.31 -0.29 -25.85
N LEU A 61 0.50 -1.03 -26.59
CA LEU A 61 0.96 -1.96 -27.62
C LEU A 61 1.18 -1.20 -28.93
N ASP A 62 2.29 -1.47 -29.60
CA ASP A 62 2.57 -0.88 -30.91
C ASP A 62 1.73 -1.54 -32.02
N VAL A 63 0.56 -0.96 -32.25
CA VAL A 63 -0.41 -1.39 -33.27
C VAL A 63 -0.33 -0.56 -34.56
N GLY A 64 0.61 0.38 -34.64
CA GLY A 64 0.69 1.33 -35.74
C GLY A 64 -0.43 2.37 -35.66
N GLN A 65 -1.51 2.17 -36.39
CA GLN A 65 -2.69 3.04 -36.31
C GLN A 65 -3.70 2.48 -35.31
N GLY A 66 -4.29 3.38 -34.53
CA GLY A 66 -5.31 3.07 -33.53
C GLY A 66 -4.72 2.80 -32.15
N ASP A 67 -5.56 2.26 -31.27
CA ASP A 67 -5.20 2.03 -29.87
C ASP A 67 -5.25 0.54 -29.52
N ALA A 68 -4.33 0.14 -28.63
CA ALA A 68 -4.38 -1.13 -27.91
C ALA A 68 -3.58 -0.99 -26.61
N ILE A 69 -4.26 -1.12 -25.48
CA ILE A 69 -3.69 -0.91 -24.15
C ILE A 69 -3.97 -2.12 -23.28
N LEU A 70 -2.92 -2.79 -22.82
CA LEU A 70 -3.02 -3.83 -21.81
C LEU A 70 -2.85 -3.21 -20.43
N VAL A 71 -3.85 -3.36 -19.58
CA VAL A 71 -3.82 -3.03 -18.15
C VAL A 71 -3.60 -4.32 -17.39
N SER A 72 -2.59 -4.38 -16.53
CA SER A 72 -2.31 -5.56 -15.70
C SER A 72 -2.09 -5.17 -14.26
N THR A 73 -2.63 -5.96 -13.35
CA THR A 73 -2.45 -5.81 -11.91
C THR A 73 -1.39 -6.81 -11.40
N SER A 74 -0.74 -6.47 -10.29
CA SER A 74 0.24 -7.33 -9.61
C SER A 74 -0.33 -8.65 -9.09
N ASP A 75 -1.65 -8.74 -8.88
CA ASP A 75 -2.37 -9.95 -8.51
C ASP A 75 -2.85 -10.78 -9.71
N GLY A 76 -2.45 -10.42 -10.94
CA GLY A 76 -2.59 -11.26 -12.13
C GLY A 76 -3.89 -11.07 -12.91
N HIS A 77 -4.58 -9.94 -12.74
CA HIS A 77 -5.71 -9.57 -13.57
C HIS A 77 -5.27 -8.76 -14.79
N HIS A 78 -5.96 -8.97 -15.91
CA HIS A 78 -5.65 -8.37 -17.20
C HIS A 78 -6.89 -7.81 -17.88
N MET A 79 -6.78 -6.58 -18.37
CA MET A 79 -7.78 -5.94 -19.23
C MET A 79 -7.12 -5.45 -20.51
N LEU A 80 -7.73 -5.74 -21.66
CA LEU A 80 -7.34 -5.14 -22.93
C LEU A 80 -8.35 -4.06 -23.32
N VAL A 81 -7.87 -2.87 -23.66
CA VAL A 81 -8.67 -1.77 -24.23
C VAL A 81 -8.24 -1.58 -25.68
N ASP A 82 -9.17 -1.80 -26.61
CA ASP A 82 -8.98 -1.81 -28.05
C ASP A 82 -7.89 -2.79 -28.56
N GLY A 83 -7.88 -3.03 -29.87
CA GLY A 83 -7.03 -4.02 -30.53
C GLY A 83 -6.31 -3.51 -31.77
N GLY A 84 -6.39 -2.22 -32.06
CA GLY A 84 -5.87 -1.64 -33.29
C GLY A 84 -6.61 -2.09 -34.55
N THR A 85 -6.02 -1.77 -35.70
CA THR A 85 -6.47 -2.26 -37.02
C THR A 85 -6.45 -3.79 -37.13
N ARG A 86 -7.13 -4.34 -38.14
CA ARG A 86 -7.11 -5.79 -38.45
C ARG A 86 -5.70 -6.33 -38.66
N ALA A 87 -4.80 -5.54 -39.25
CA ALA A 87 -3.42 -5.94 -39.46
C ALA A 87 -2.60 -5.99 -38.16
N ALA A 88 -3.07 -5.35 -37.10
CA ALA A 88 -2.43 -5.35 -35.79
C ALA A 88 -2.76 -6.59 -34.95
N GLY A 89 -3.90 -7.25 -35.19
CA GLY A 89 -4.38 -8.40 -34.41
C GLY A 89 -3.32 -9.46 -34.10
N PRO A 90 -2.57 -9.98 -35.09
CA PRO A 90 -1.52 -10.97 -34.83
C PRO A 90 -0.39 -10.45 -33.93
N ARG A 91 -0.06 -9.16 -34.01
CA ARG A 91 0.95 -8.52 -33.14
C ARG A 91 0.44 -8.33 -31.73
N VAL A 92 -0.82 -7.94 -31.57
CA VAL A 92 -1.48 -7.85 -30.26
C VAL A 92 -1.47 -9.22 -29.58
N VAL A 93 -1.92 -10.26 -30.29
CA VAL A 93 -1.91 -11.65 -29.78
C VAL A 93 -0.50 -12.09 -29.40
N ALA A 94 0.49 -11.90 -30.29
CA ALA A 94 1.87 -12.26 -29.99
C ALA A 94 2.37 -11.56 -28.72
N ARG A 95 2.06 -10.27 -28.57
CA ARG A 95 2.50 -9.49 -27.42
C ARG A 95 1.82 -9.90 -26.11
N LEU A 96 0.53 -10.26 -26.14
CA LEU A 96 -0.17 -10.81 -24.98
C LEU A 96 0.49 -12.12 -24.53
N LEU A 97 0.76 -13.03 -25.46
CA LEU A 97 1.39 -14.32 -25.16
C LEU A 97 2.83 -14.17 -24.67
N GLU A 98 3.62 -13.25 -25.23
CA GLU A 98 4.96 -12.91 -24.74
C GLU A 98 4.95 -12.41 -23.29
N LEU A 99 3.87 -11.73 -22.88
CA LEU A 99 3.65 -11.24 -21.52
C LEU A 99 3.02 -12.30 -20.60
N GLY A 100 2.77 -13.52 -21.10
CA GLY A 100 2.13 -14.59 -20.35
C GLY A 100 0.62 -14.42 -20.15
N VAL A 101 -0.03 -13.55 -20.93
CA VAL A 101 -1.46 -13.28 -20.83
C VAL A 101 -2.24 -14.26 -21.72
N GLU A 102 -2.77 -15.31 -21.11
CA GLU A 102 -3.64 -16.31 -21.76
C GLU A 102 -5.14 -16.07 -21.45
N HIS A 103 -5.42 -15.20 -20.48
CA HIS A 103 -6.75 -14.82 -20.04
C HIS A 103 -6.86 -13.30 -19.87
N LEU A 104 -7.94 -12.72 -20.37
CA LEU A 104 -8.36 -11.35 -20.10
C LEU A 104 -9.64 -11.38 -19.25
N ASP A 105 -9.61 -10.75 -18.08
CA ASP A 105 -10.81 -10.57 -17.27
C ASP A 105 -11.82 -9.70 -18.02
N VAL A 106 -11.32 -8.66 -18.69
CA VAL A 106 -12.13 -7.70 -19.44
C VAL A 106 -11.48 -7.36 -20.78
N LEU A 107 -12.28 -7.35 -21.84
CA LEU A 107 -11.93 -6.77 -23.13
C LEU A 107 -12.88 -5.59 -23.41
N VAL A 108 -12.33 -4.42 -23.66
CA VAL A 108 -13.08 -3.18 -23.90
C VAL A 108 -12.90 -2.76 -25.36
N SER A 109 -14.00 -2.53 -26.05
CA SER A 109 -14.08 -1.85 -27.34
C SER A 109 -14.60 -0.44 -27.09
N THR A 110 -13.79 0.59 -27.37
CA THR A 110 -14.18 1.97 -27.05
C THR A 110 -15.23 2.52 -28.01
N HIS A 111 -15.12 2.19 -29.30
CA HIS A 111 -16.06 2.60 -30.36
C HIS A 111 -15.86 1.77 -31.64
N PRO A 112 -16.85 1.68 -32.55
CA PRO A 112 -16.85 0.69 -33.63
C PRO A 112 -16.06 1.13 -34.88
N HIS A 113 -14.89 1.74 -34.71
CA HIS A 113 -13.98 2.04 -35.82
C HIS A 113 -12.95 0.93 -36.01
N GLU A 114 -12.58 0.67 -37.27
CA GLU A 114 -11.71 -0.45 -37.65
C GLU A 114 -10.35 -0.38 -36.98
N ASP A 115 -9.82 0.81 -36.73
CA ASP A 115 -8.57 1.04 -36.05
C ASP A 115 -8.62 0.83 -34.54
N HIS A 116 -9.79 0.52 -33.99
CA HIS A 116 -9.95 0.15 -32.59
C HIS A 116 -10.37 -1.31 -32.43
N ILE A 117 -11.34 -1.77 -33.24
CA ILE A 117 -11.91 -3.12 -33.09
C ILE A 117 -11.29 -4.16 -34.02
N GLY A 118 -10.53 -3.73 -35.03
CA GLY A 118 -10.10 -4.58 -36.14
C GLY A 118 -9.28 -5.78 -35.67
N GLY A 119 -8.38 -5.58 -34.70
CA GLY A 119 -7.55 -6.66 -34.15
C GLY A 119 -8.23 -7.52 -33.08
N LEU A 120 -9.39 -7.11 -32.55
CA LEU A 120 -10.05 -7.81 -31.43
C LEU A 120 -10.56 -9.21 -31.81
N THR A 121 -10.85 -9.45 -33.09
CA THR A 121 -11.25 -10.80 -33.56
C THR A 121 -10.11 -11.81 -33.36
N ASP A 122 -8.87 -11.42 -33.64
CA ASP A 122 -7.72 -12.32 -33.44
C ASP A 122 -7.47 -12.57 -31.95
N VAL A 123 -7.67 -11.56 -31.11
CA VAL A 123 -7.58 -11.67 -29.64
C VAL A 123 -8.60 -12.67 -29.11
N LEU A 124 -9.88 -12.51 -29.47
CA LEU A 124 -10.97 -13.40 -29.02
C LEU A 124 -10.77 -14.86 -29.46
N ASN A 125 -10.03 -15.10 -30.54
CA ASN A 125 -9.71 -16.44 -31.02
C ASN A 125 -8.48 -17.06 -30.33
N ALA A 126 -7.61 -16.26 -29.73
CA ALA A 126 -6.31 -16.69 -29.22
C ALA A 126 -6.25 -16.78 -27.69
N VAL A 127 -6.98 -15.93 -26.97
CA VAL A 127 -7.01 -15.89 -25.50
C VAL A 127 -8.44 -16.02 -24.98
N THR A 128 -8.58 -16.49 -23.74
CA THR A 128 -9.89 -16.54 -23.10
C THR A 128 -10.29 -15.17 -22.58
N VAL A 129 -11.58 -14.81 -22.70
CA VAL A 129 -12.10 -13.51 -22.26
C VAL A 129 -13.28 -13.72 -21.32
N GLY A 130 -13.22 -13.13 -20.12
CA GLY A 130 -14.28 -13.22 -19.13
C GLY A 130 -15.49 -12.35 -19.47
N ARG A 131 -15.26 -11.06 -19.74
CA ARG A 131 -16.30 -10.09 -20.10
C ARG A 131 -15.87 -9.17 -21.24
N VAL A 132 -16.79 -8.88 -22.14
CA VAL A 132 -16.65 -7.85 -23.17
C VAL A 132 -17.48 -6.62 -22.80
N ILE A 133 -16.93 -5.42 -23.00
CA ILE A 133 -17.61 -4.13 -22.88
C ILE A 133 -17.45 -3.43 -24.24
N ASP A 134 -18.54 -3.03 -24.89
CA ASP A 134 -18.56 -2.45 -26.24
C ASP A 134 -19.44 -1.19 -26.38
#